data_AF-A0A662FTI8-F1
#
_entry.id   AF-A0A662FTI8-F1
#
_cell.length_a   1.000
_cell.length_b   1.000
_cell.length_c   1.000
_cell.angle_alpha   90.00
_cell.angle_beta   90.00
_cell.angle_gamma   90.00
#
_symmetry.space_group_name_H-M   'P 1'
#
loop_
_entity.id
_entity.type
_entity.pdbx_description
1 polymer ?
#
loop_
_entity_poly.entity_id
_entity_poly.type
_entity_poly.pdbx_seq_one_letter_code
_entity_poly.pdbx_strand_id
1 'polypeptide(L)'
;MSTGKLVTKRADLETLTDILNRAEKLKKQIENLVDTLVKVYSSRGNLKPMVERIVREYELKPIEIDGSLVRNLEDYVRDMELYLKKLIRYADHLDKLSNGLDNMDKLASDLEAWANLVKDLNEYLYSEALKALSRYNAFLTKIGNLEVSEALSTAAVISDDLRMLTRNCRTLVLKRIREIRSSLGSLRSLAQIADRIAVLEDKEKVTRIKEWISETERKLDLIEQRAPYTDESLVGYGAKIREYMDFLKRVVSEMLSKEETRVLKEIGKIGRALDGRSIRFHELVELVSRYSGLSIDESMKIVYKLSKKNLVKVNVKLP
;
A
#
# COMPACT_ATOMS: atom_id res chain seq x y z
N MET A 1 2.92 -73.93 -44.31
CA MET A 1 2.44 -72.54 -44.49
C MET A 1 1.46 -72.05 -43.39
N SER A 2 1.06 -72.87 -42.38
CA SER A 2 0.14 -72.42 -41.32
C SER A 2 0.78 -71.74 -40.10
N THR A 3 2.10 -71.81 -39.93
CA THR A 3 2.80 -71.22 -38.77
C THR A 3 2.97 -69.70 -38.87
N GLY A 4 3.15 -69.14 -40.08
CA GLY A 4 3.31 -67.69 -40.29
C GLY A 4 2.05 -66.85 -40.03
N LYS A 5 0.85 -67.40 -40.27
CA LYS A 5 -0.44 -66.73 -39.96
C LYS A 5 -0.83 -66.77 -38.48
N LEU A 6 -0.29 -67.74 -37.72
CA LEU A 6 -0.52 -67.86 -36.28
C LEU A 6 0.42 -66.95 -35.48
N VAL A 7 1.67 -66.78 -35.94
CA VAL A 7 2.65 -65.87 -35.32
C VAL A 7 2.24 -64.40 -35.51
N THR A 8 1.76 -64.02 -36.70
CA THR A 8 1.23 -62.66 -36.97
C THR A 8 -0.01 -62.35 -36.13
N LYS A 9 -0.99 -63.25 -36.06
CA LYS A 9 -2.17 -63.09 -35.19
C LYS A 9 -1.84 -62.93 -33.71
N ARG A 10 -0.80 -63.60 -33.21
CA ARG A 10 -0.38 -63.53 -31.79
C ARG A 10 0.33 -62.20 -31.49
N ALA A 11 1.18 -61.73 -32.39
CA ALA A 11 1.82 -60.42 -32.30
C ALA A 11 0.79 -59.27 -32.39
N ASP A 12 -0.22 -59.40 -33.26
CA ASP A 12 -1.30 -58.41 -33.39
C ASP A 12 -2.17 -58.35 -32.11
N LEU A 13 -2.40 -59.50 -31.46
CA LEU A 13 -3.11 -59.60 -30.17
C LEU A 13 -2.32 -58.97 -29.01
N GLU A 14 -1.00 -59.20 -28.93
CA GLU A 14 -0.13 -58.59 -27.93
C GLU A 14 -0.11 -57.06 -28.11
N THR A 15 0.01 -56.57 -29.35
CA THR A 15 0.01 -55.14 -29.68
C THR A 15 -1.34 -54.49 -29.32
N LEU A 16 -2.46 -55.15 -29.62
CA LEU A 16 -3.79 -54.69 -29.20
C LEU A 16 -3.94 -54.62 -27.68
N THR A 17 -3.40 -55.61 -26.97
CA THR A 17 -3.45 -55.65 -25.50
C THR A 17 -2.67 -54.49 -24.88
N ASP A 18 -1.50 -54.17 -25.42
CA ASP A 18 -0.69 -53.04 -24.96
C ASP A 18 -1.35 -51.68 -25.23
N ILE A 19 -1.95 -51.50 -26.41
CA ILE A 19 -2.68 -50.27 -26.76
C ILE A 19 -3.92 -50.09 -25.85
N LEU A 20 -4.66 -51.16 -25.59
CA LEU A 20 -5.80 -51.15 -24.67
C LEU A 20 -5.38 -50.80 -23.23
N ASN A 21 -4.31 -51.41 -22.72
CA ASN A 21 -3.77 -51.09 -21.40
C ASN A 21 -3.34 -49.61 -21.28
N ARG A 22 -2.72 -49.06 -22.33
CA ARG A 22 -2.33 -47.64 -22.39
C ARG A 22 -3.55 -46.73 -22.41
N ALA A 23 -4.56 -47.05 -23.21
CA ALA A 23 -5.82 -46.31 -23.27
C ALA A 23 -6.53 -46.31 -21.91
N GLU A 24 -6.60 -47.45 -21.21
CA GLU A 24 -7.24 -47.53 -19.89
C GLU A 24 -6.48 -46.70 -18.84
N LYS A 25 -5.15 -46.73 -18.87
CA LYS A 25 -4.33 -45.90 -17.98
C LYS A 25 -4.53 -44.41 -18.23
N LEU A 26 -4.55 -43.99 -19.49
CA LEU A 26 -4.80 -42.59 -19.87
C LEU A 26 -6.20 -42.15 -19.46
N LYS A 27 -7.21 -42.99 -19.69
CA LYS A 27 -8.58 -42.74 -19.26
C LYS A 27 -8.66 -42.49 -17.75
N LYS A 28 -8.08 -43.38 -16.93
CA LYS A 28 -8.01 -43.19 -15.46
C LYS A 28 -7.30 -41.90 -15.06
N GLN A 29 -6.20 -41.54 -15.75
CA GLN A 29 -5.50 -40.28 -15.48
C GLN A 29 -6.34 -39.05 -15.82
N ILE A 30 -7.04 -39.09 -16.95
CA ILE A 30 -7.94 -38.03 -17.40
C ILE A 30 -9.11 -37.87 -16.42
N GLU A 31 -9.78 -38.96 -16.05
CA GLU A 31 -10.90 -38.98 -15.10
C GLU A 31 -10.47 -38.37 -13.75
N ASN A 32 -9.34 -38.83 -13.19
CA ASN A 32 -8.80 -38.29 -11.94
C ASN A 32 -8.48 -36.79 -12.03
N LEU A 33 -7.95 -36.34 -13.16
CA LEU A 33 -7.61 -34.92 -13.36
C LEU A 33 -8.86 -34.07 -13.50
N VAL A 34 -9.87 -34.54 -14.25
CA VAL A 34 -11.18 -33.88 -14.37
C VAL A 34 -11.84 -33.77 -13.00
N ASP A 35 -11.88 -34.86 -12.22
CA ASP A 35 -12.44 -34.86 -10.86
C ASP A 35 -11.70 -33.86 -9.96
N THR A 36 -10.37 -33.80 -10.07
CA THR A 36 -9.55 -32.84 -9.33
C THR A 36 -9.88 -31.40 -9.74
N LEU A 37 -9.96 -31.11 -11.04
CA LEU A 37 -10.29 -29.79 -11.56
C LEU A 37 -11.66 -29.32 -11.06
N VAL A 38 -12.66 -30.21 -11.15
CA VAL A 38 -14.02 -29.93 -10.68
C VAL A 38 -14.03 -29.69 -9.17
N LYS A 39 -13.45 -30.58 -8.39
CA LYS A 39 -13.47 -30.51 -6.92
C LYS A 39 -12.72 -29.28 -6.37
N VAL A 40 -11.55 -28.98 -6.92
CA VAL A 40 -10.68 -27.90 -6.42
C VAL A 40 -11.18 -26.55 -6.90
N TYR A 41 -11.36 -26.37 -8.20
CA TYR A 41 -11.57 -25.02 -8.78
C TYR A 41 -13.04 -24.63 -8.88
N SER A 42 -13.99 -25.59 -8.94
CA SER A 42 -15.42 -25.25 -8.92
C SER A 42 -15.94 -24.84 -7.54
N SER A 43 -15.15 -25.05 -6.49
CA SER A 43 -15.45 -24.56 -5.14
C SER A 43 -15.50 -23.03 -5.07
N ARG A 44 -14.71 -22.36 -5.92
CA ARG A 44 -14.83 -20.92 -6.16
C ARG A 44 -15.92 -20.68 -7.19
N GLY A 45 -17.08 -20.18 -6.74
CA GLY A 45 -18.29 -20.07 -7.56
C GLY A 45 -18.11 -19.29 -8.88
N ASN A 46 -17.17 -18.36 -8.92
CA ASN A 46 -16.82 -17.58 -10.11
C ASN A 46 -16.00 -18.34 -11.16
N LEU A 47 -15.22 -19.36 -10.76
CA LEU A 47 -14.43 -20.20 -11.67
C LEU A 47 -15.20 -21.43 -12.18
N LYS A 48 -16.24 -21.86 -11.46
CA LYS A 48 -17.07 -23.02 -11.83
C LYS A 48 -17.51 -23.04 -13.31
N PRO A 49 -18.04 -21.95 -13.90
CA PRO A 49 -18.46 -21.97 -15.31
C PRO A 49 -17.30 -22.22 -16.30
N MET A 50 -16.10 -21.74 -15.96
CA MET A 50 -14.88 -21.94 -16.76
C MET A 50 -14.43 -23.40 -16.68
N VAL A 51 -14.44 -23.99 -15.48
CA VAL A 51 -14.11 -25.40 -15.26
C VAL A 51 -15.09 -26.31 -16.01
N GLU A 52 -16.38 -26.05 -15.91
CA GLU A 52 -17.42 -26.82 -16.62
C GLU A 52 -17.24 -26.76 -18.14
N ARG A 53 -16.83 -25.60 -18.69
CA ARG A 53 -16.56 -25.47 -20.13
C ARG A 53 -15.34 -26.27 -20.55
N ILE A 54 -14.23 -26.18 -19.81
CA ILE A 54 -13.00 -26.94 -20.09
C ILE A 54 -13.27 -28.45 -20.11
N VAL A 55 -14.12 -28.93 -19.19
CA VAL A 55 -14.51 -30.35 -19.12
C VAL A 55 -15.41 -30.74 -20.29
N ARG A 56 -16.43 -29.92 -20.62
CA ARG A 56 -17.38 -30.19 -21.71
C ARG A 56 -16.79 -30.13 -23.11
N GLU A 57 -15.86 -29.20 -23.35
CA GLU A 57 -15.24 -29.00 -24.67
C GLU A 57 -14.43 -30.23 -25.12
N TYR A 58 -14.12 -31.14 -24.19
CA TYR A 58 -13.27 -32.29 -24.45
C TYR A 58 -13.82 -33.61 -23.89
N GLU A 59 -15.11 -33.88 -24.11
CA GLU A 59 -15.61 -35.25 -24.03
C GLU A 59 -14.94 -36.12 -25.11
N LEU A 60 -14.26 -37.19 -24.68
CA LEU A 60 -13.62 -38.15 -25.58
C LEU A 60 -14.67 -38.77 -26.50
N LYS A 61 -14.51 -38.61 -27.83
CA LYS A 61 -15.38 -39.24 -28.81
C LYS A 61 -15.31 -40.77 -28.69
N PRO A 62 -16.44 -41.49 -28.85
CA PRO A 62 -16.42 -42.95 -28.87
C PRO A 62 -15.60 -43.47 -30.05
N ILE A 63 -14.96 -44.63 -29.87
CA ILE A 63 -14.14 -45.29 -30.90
C ILE A 63 -15.06 -45.87 -31.97
N GLU A 64 -14.77 -45.59 -33.25
CA GLU A 64 -15.43 -46.23 -34.38
C GLU A 64 -14.83 -47.63 -34.63
N ILE A 65 -15.69 -48.66 -34.57
CA ILE A 65 -15.28 -50.06 -34.78
C ILE A 65 -15.45 -50.40 -36.25
N ASP A 66 -14.35 -50.49 -37.00
CA ASP A 66 -14.32 -50.93 -38.39
C ASP A 66 -13.15 -51.92 -38.67
N GLY A 67 -12.92 -52.24 -39.95
CA GLY A 67 -11.86 -53.17 -40.39
C GLY A 67 -10.43 -52.70 -40.10
N SER A 68 -10.22 -51.51 -39.52
CA SER A 68 -8.93 -50.90 -39.18
C SER A 68 -8.77 -50.61 -37.67
N LEU A 69 -9.42 -51.42 -36.83
CA LEU A 69 -9.45 -51.32 -35.35
C LEU A 69 -8.11 -50.94 -34.67
N VAL A 70 -6.98 -51.50 -35.11
CA VAL A 70 -5.65 -51.18 -34.54
C VAL A 70 -5.28 -49.71 -34.75
N ARG A 71 -5.48 -49.17 -35.96
CA ARG A 71 -5.19 -47.76 -36.27
C ARG A 71 -6.13 -46.82 -35.53
N ASN A 72 -7.41 -47.17 -35.46
CA ASN A 72 -8.41 -46.37 -34.73
C ASN A 72 -8.08 -46.31 -33.22
N LEU A 73 -7.57 -47.39 -32.65
CA LEU A 73 -7.11 -47.44 -31.25
C LEU A 73 -5.83 -46.61 -31.03
N GLU A 74 -4.87 -46.64 -31.95
CA GLU A 74 -3.66 -45.82 -31.88
C GLU A 74 -3.96 -44.32 -31.98
N ASP A 75 -4.83 -43.92 -32.90
CA ASP A 75 -5.28 -42.54 -33.05
C ASP A 75 -6.07 -42.07 -31.81
N TYR A 76 -6.93 -42.93 -31.27
CA TYR A 76 -7.63 -42.67 -30.01
C TYR A 76 -6.68 -42.44 -28.82
N VAL A 77 -5.64 -43.28 -28.68
CA VAL A 77 -4.62 -43.10 -27.64
C VAL A 77 -3.87 -41.79 -27.84
N ARG A 78 -3.54 -41.42 -29.08
CA ARG A 78 -2.87 -40.15 -29.38
C ARG A 78 -3.74 -38.95 -29.00
N ASP A 79 -5.03 -39.00 -29.31
CA ASP A 79 -6.00 -37.96 -28.93
C ASP A 79 -6.15 -37.84 -27.41
N MET A 80 -6.19 -38.98 -26.69
CA MET A 80 -6.16 -39.00 -25.22
C MET A 80 -4.89 -38.34 -24.66
N GLU A 81 -3.72 -38.60 -25.24
CA GLU A 81 -2.47 -37.99 -24.79
C GLU A 81 -2.42 -36.48 -25.03
N LEU A 82 -2.93 -36.03 -26.18
CA LEU A 82 -3.07 -34.61 -26.48
C LEU A 82 -4.05 -33.94 -25.52
N TYR A 83 -5.16 -34.62 -25.22
CA TYR A 83 -6.15 -34.14 -24.27
C TYR A 83 -5.57 -34.03 -22.85
N LEU A 84 -4.92 -35.09 -22.35
CA LEU A 84 -4.27 -35.08 -21.04
C LEU A 84 -3.24 -33.94 -20.93
N LYS A 85 -2.41 -33.72 -21.96
CA LYS A 85 -1.46 -32.60 -21.99
C LYS A 85 -2.16 -31.24 -21.91
N LYS A 86 -3.30 -31.07 -22.58
CA LYS A 86 -4.10 -29.83 -22.49
C LYS A 86 -4.71 -29.64 -21.10
N LEU A 87 -5.31 -30.69 -20.52
CA LEU A 87 -5.86 -30.62 -19.16
C LEU A 87 -4.79 -30.25 -18.12
N ILE A 88 -3.58 -30.80 -18.23
CA ILE A 88 -2.46 -30.45 -17.35
C ILE A 88 -2.13 -28.95 -17.46
N ARG A 89 -2.11 -28.38 -18.68
CA ARG A 89 -1.89 -26.94 -18.89
C ARG A 89 -3.02 -26.10 -18.28
N TYR A 90 -4.27 -26.52 -18.46
CA TYR A 90 -5.40 -25.83 -17.83
C TYR A 90 -5.34 -25.90 -16.32
N ALA A 91 -4.95 -27.03 -15.73
CA ALA A 91 -4.75 -27.16 -14.29
C ALA A 91 -3.70 -26.17 -13.77
N ASP A 92 -2.53 -26.07 -14.42
CA ASP A 92 -1.48 -25.09 -14.05
C ASP A 92 -1.98 -23.64 -14.17
N HIS A 93 -2.72 -23.32 -15.23
CA HIS A 93 -3.27 -21.98 -15.41
C HIS A 93 -4.38 -21.64 -14.41
N LEU A 94 -5.26 -22.60 -14.09
CA LEU A 94 -6.31 -22.44 -13.09
C LEU A 94 -5.71 -22.28 -11.68
N ASP A 95 -4.61 -22.99 -11.39
CA ASP A 95 -3.89 -22.82 -10.13
C ASP A 95 -3.31 -21.41 -10.00
N LYS A 96 -2.62 -20.93 -11.04
CA LYS A 96 -2.11 -19.55 -11.11
C LYS A 96 -3.24 -18.53 -10.98
N LEU A 97 -4.37 -18.77 -11.63
CA LEU A 97 -5.52 -17.87 -11.59
C LEU A 97 -6.15 -17.84 -10.19
N SER A 98 -6.35 -19.00 -9.57
CA SER A 98 -6.91 -19.10 -8.22
C SER A 98 -6.02 -18.41 -7.18
N ASN A 99 -4.72 -18.69 -7.21
CA ASN A 99 -3.75 -18.02 -6.33
C ASN A 99 -3.66 -16.51 -6.61
N GLY A 100 -3.78 -16.12 -7.88
CA GLY A 100 -3.85 -14.71 -8.29
C GLY A 100 -5.07 -14.01 -7.71
N LEU A 101 -6.24 -14.62 -7.79
CA LEU A 101 -7.49 -14.07 -7.25
C LEU A 101 -7.45 -13.88 -5.73
N ASP A 102 -6.88 -14.81 -4.97
CA ASP A 102 -6.72 -14.66 -3.51
C ASP A 102 -5.83 -13.46 -3.15
N ASN A 103 -4.81 -13.21 -3.96
CA ASN A 103 -3.98 -12.02 -3.80
C ASN A 103 -4.73 -10.74 -4.21
N MET A 104 -5.57 -10.82 -5.24
CA MET A 104 -6.42 -9.70 -5.64
C MET A 104 -7.47 -9.34 -4.58
N ASP A 105 -8.10 -10.33 -3.93
CA ASP A 105 -9.03 -10.12 -2.81
C ASP A 105 -8.36 -9.27 -1.72
N LYS A 106 -7.13 -9.63 -1.34
CA LYS A 106 -6.34 -8.88 -0.35
C LYS A 106 -6.01 -7.47 -0.82
N LEU A 107 -5.56 -7.32 -2.08
CA LEU A 107 -5.23 -6.02 -2.66
C LEU A 107 -6.44 -5.09 -2.76
N ALA A 108 -7.61 -5.64 -3.10
CA ALA A 108 -8.85 -4.90 -3.17
C ALA A 108 -9.28 -4.44 -1.77
N SER A 109 -9.23 -5.31 -0.77
CA SER A 109 -9.53 -4.96 0.62
C SER A 109 -8.57 -3.88 1.16
N ASP A 110 -7.26 -4.03 0.91
CA ASP A 110 -6.27 -3.02 1.28
C ASP A 110 -6.54 -1.68 0.57
N LEU A 111 -6.84 -1.70 -0.74
CA LEU A 111 -7.14 -0.49 -1.51
C LEU A 111 -8.37 0.21 -0.95
N GLU A 112 -9.43 -0.53 -0.63
CA GLU A 112 -10.66 0.04 -0.05
C GLU A 112 -10.38 0.73 1.28
N ALA A 113 -9.63 0.07 2.18
CA ALA A 113 -9.25 0.65 3.46
C ALA A 113 -8.42 1.93 3.29
N TRP A 114 -7.43 1.93 2.39
CA TRP A 114 -6.65 3.11 2.08
C TRP A 114 -7.44 4.21 1.37
N ALA A 115 -8.38 3.85 0.48
CA ALA A 115 -9.25 4.78 -0.22
C ALA A 115 -10.10 5.59 0.75
N ASN A 116 -10.64 4.93 1.78
CA ASN A 116 -11.43 5.60 2.82
C ASN A 116 -10.63 6.67 3.58
N LEU A 117 -9.34 6.43 3.86
CA LEU A 117 -8.47 7.42 4.50
C LEU A 117 -8.13 8.63 3.60
N VAL A 118 -8.18 8.46 2.27
CA VAL A 118 -7.88 9.55 1.32
C VAL A 118 -9.12 10.26 0.79
N LYS A 119 -10.32 9.74 1.06
CA LYS A 119 -11.60 10.27 0.57
C LYS A 119 -11.70 11.79 0.69
N ASP A 120 -11.41 12.30 1.88
CA ASP A 120 -11.51 13.73 2.18
C ASP A 120 -10.18 14.49 1.99
N LEU A 121 -9.12 13.81 1.55
CA LEU A 121 -7.80 14.39 1.27
C LEU A 121 -7.60 14.65 -0.23
N ASN A 122 -8.09 13.75 -1.08
CA ASN A 122 -7.96 13.83 -2.53
C ASN A 122 -9.10 13.06 -3.21
N GLU A 123 -10.12 13.80 -3.65
CA GLU A 123 -11.30 13.26 -4.32
C GLU A 123 -10.96 12.50 -5.60
N TYR A 124 -9.99 12.98 -6.38
CA TYR A 124 -9.57 12.33 -7.62
C TYR A 124 -9.00 10.93 -7.35
N LEU A 125 -8.08 10.80 -6.39
CA LEU A 125 -7.46 9.53 -6.06
C LEU A 125 -8.48 8.54 -5.45
N TYR A 126 -9.42 9.04 -4.65
CA TYR A 126 -10.54 8.25 -4.14
C TYR A 126 -11.43 7.71 -5.28
N SER A 127 -11.79 8.57 -6.24
CA SER A 127 -12.57 8.18 -7.41
C SER A 127 -11.86 7.11 -8.26
N GLU A 128 -10.57 7.26 -8.50
CA GLU A 128 -9.77 6.27 -9.23
C GLU A 128 -9.68 4.93 -8.49
N ALA A 129 -9.55 4.95 -7.16
CA ALA A 129 -9.60 3.74 -6.34
C ALA A 129 -10.95 3.01 -6.46
N LEU A 130 -12.06 3.73 -6.37
CA LEU A 130 -13.40 3.15 -6.56
C LEU A 130 -13.60 2.57 -7.97
N LYS A 131 -13.08 3.23 -9.01
CA LYS A 131 -13.13 2.70 -10.38
C LYS A 131 -12.34 1.39 -10.48
N ALA A 132 -11.16 1.29 -9.87
CA ALA A 132 -10.37 0.06 -9.87
C ALA A 132 -11.07 -1.09 -9.12
N LEU A 133 -11.66 -0.81 -7.96
CA LEU A 133 -12.48 -1.78 -7.22
C LEU A 133 -13.70 -2.25 -8.03
N SER A 134 -14.36 -1.32 -8.74
CA SER A 134 -15.46 -1.65 -9.64
C SER A 134 -15.01 -2.53 -10.81
N ARG A 135 -13.86 -2.23 -11.44
CA ARG A 135 -13.26 -3.09 -12.48
C ARG A 135 -12.97 -4.49 -11.97
N TYR A 136 -12.43 -4.60 -10.75
CA TYR A 136 -12.18 -5.86 -10.08
C TYR A 136 -13.47 -6.67 -9.86
N ASN A 137 -14.52 -6.06 -9.30
CA ASN A 137 -15.80 -6.72 -9.11
C ASN A 137 -16.45 -7.14 -10.44
N ALA A 138 -16.39 -6.28 -11.46
CA ALA A 138 -16.87 -6.60 -12.80
C ALA A 138 -16.09 -7.77 -13.42
N PHE A 139 -14.78 -7.87 -13.16
CA PHE A 139 -13.96 -9.02 -13.59
C PHE A 139 -14.39 -10.31 -12.88
N LEU A 140 -14.58 -10.30 -11.56
CA LEU A 140 -15.02 -11.47 -10.80
C LEU A 140 -16.35 -12.05 -11.31
N THR A 141 -17.28 -11.21 -11.76
CA THR A 141 -18.57 -11.67 -12.30
C THR A 141 -18.46 -12.29 -13.70
N LYS A 142 -17.47 -11.87 -14.49
CA LYS A 142 -17.30 -12.30 -15.89
C LYS A 142 -16.28 -13.41 -16.07
N ILE A 143 -15.39 -13.61 -15.09
CA ILE A 143 -14.24 -14.51 -15.20
C ILE A 143 -14.60 -15.92 -15.67
N GLY A 144 -15.70 -16.50 -15.17
CA GLY A 144 -16.16 -17.83 -15.56
C GLY A 144 -16.48 -17.98 -17.05
N ASN A 145 -16.74 -16.88 -17.75
CA ASN A 145 -17.04 -16.87 -19.18
C ASN A 145 -15.82 -16.59 -20.05
N LEU A 146 -14.70 -16.12 -19.48
CA LEU A 146 -13.49 -15.80 -20.23
C LEU A 146 -12.66 -17.04 -20.54
N GLU A 147 -11.83 -16.97 -21.58
CA GLU A 147 -10.78 -17.97 -21.79
C GLU A 147 -9.73 -17.89 -20.68
N VAL A 148 -9.12 -19.02 -20.32
CA VAL A 148 -8.21 -19.09 -19.15
C VAL A 148 -7.01 -18.16 -19.31
N SER A 149 -6.45 -18.06 -20.52
CA SER A 149 -5.33 -17.16 -20.82
C SER A 149 -5.73 -15.68 -20.75
N GLU A 150 -6.93 -15.34 -21.20
CA GLU A 150 -7.49 -13.99 -21.12
C GLU A 150 -7.81 -13.60 -19.67
N ALA A 151 -8.33 -14.53 -18.88
CA ALA A 151 -8.57 -14.34 -17.46
C ALA A 151 -7.28 -14.05 -16.70
N LEU A 152 -6.19 -14.79 -17.00
CA LEU A 152 -4.87 -14.56 -16.41
C LEU A 152 -4.29 -13.19 -16.77
N SER A 153 -4.34 -12.80 -18.05
CA SER A 153 -3.81 -11.50 -18.47
C SER A 153 -4.61 -10.33 -17.88
N THR A 154 -5.94 -10.45 -17.85
CA THR A 154 -6.82 -9.44 -17.25
C THR A 154 -6.60 -9.33 -15.74
N ALA A 155 -6.47 -10.46 -15.05
CA ALA A 155 -6.17 -10.49 -13.62
C ALA A 155 -4.85 -9.79 -13.30
N ALA A 156 -3.82 -9.98 -14.12
CA ALA A 156 -2.52 -9.33 -13.95
C ALA A 156 -2.64 -7.79 -14.04
N VAL A 157 -3.33 -7.28 -15.07
CA VAL A 157 -3.55 -5.83 -15.26
C VAL A 157 -4.31 -5.23 -14.07
N ILE A 158 -5.40 -5.86 -13.65
CA ILE A 158 -6.19 -5.37 -12.51
C ILE A 158 -5.37 -5.43 -11.22
N SER A 159 -4.57 -6.49 -11.02
CA SER A 159 -3.70 -6.61 -9.85
C SER A 159 -2.68 -5.48 -9.76
N ASP A 160 -2.08 -5.10 -10.89
CA ASP A 160 -1.11 -4.02 -10.95
C ASP A 160 -1.76 -2.66 -10.71
N ASP A 161 -2.97 -2.43 -11.25
CA ASP A 161 -3.78 -1.24 -10.96
C ASP A 161 -4.08 -1.11 -9.46
N LEU A 162 -4.58 -2.19 -8.82
CA LEU A 162 -4.88 -2.21 -7.39
C LEU A 162 -3.63 -1.89 -6.57
N ARG A 163 -2.49 -2.52 -6.87
CA ARG A 163 -1.21 -2.27 -6.19
C ARG A 163 -0.74 -0.84 -6.33
N MET A 164 -0.80 -0.30 -7.55
CA MET A 164 -0.36 1.06 -7.84
C MET A 164 -1.20 2.07 -7.05
N LEU A 165 -2.53 1.94 -7.09
CA LEU A 165 -3.43 2.85 -6.39
C LEU A 165 -3.27 2.74 -4.86
N THR A 166 -3.10 1.53 -4.32
CA THR A 166 -2.82 1.34 -2.88
C THR A 166 -1.54 2.07 -2.46
N ARG A 167 -0.47 1.97 -3.26
CA ARG A 167 0.79 2.70 -3.01
C ARG A 167 0.59 4.22 -3.07
N ASN A 168 -0.19 4.71 -4.01
CA ASN A 168 -0.47 6.13 -4.16
C ASN A 168 -1.26 6.66 -2.95
N CYS A 169 -2.30 5.96 -2.52
CA CYS A 169 -3.09 6.31 -1.34
C CYS A 169 -2.21 6.35 -0.08
N ARG A 170 -1.42 5.29 0.14
CA ARG A 170 -0.47 5.22 1.27
C ARG A 170 0.52 6.38 1.24
N THR A 171 1.09 6.68 0.08
CA THR A 171 2.07 7.77 -0.08
C THR A 171 1.44 9.12 0.24
N LEU A 172 0.21 9.37 -0.20
CA LEU A 172 -0.52 10.59 0.08
C LEU A 172 -0.76 10.76 1.59
N VAL A 173 -1.25 9.73 2.27
CA VAL A 173 -1.50 9.75 3.72
C VAL A 173 -0.20 10.03 4.49
N LEU A 174 0.89 9.31 4.20
CA LEU A 174 2.17 9.51 4.86
C LEU A 174 2.79 10.88 4.57
N LYS A 175 2.59 11.42 3.35
CA LYS A 175 2.97 12.79 3.03
C LYS A 175 2.17 13.77 3.89
N ARG A 176 0.87 13.57 4.02
CA ARG A 176 0.00 14.45 4.81
C ARG A 176 0.36 14.44 6.30
N ILE A 177 0.64 13.27 6.88
CA ILE A 177 1.11 13.15 8.27
C ILE A 177 2.40 13.95 8.48
N ARG A 178 3.37 13.82 7.56
CA ARG A 178 4.64 14.58 7.64
C ARG A 178 4.44 16.09 7.56
N GLU A 179 3.57 16.56 6.67
CA GLU A 179 3.20 17.98 6.57
C GLU A 179 2.58 18.51 7.88
N ILE A 180 1.66 17.74 8.48
CA ILE A 180 1.03 18.10 9.75
C ILE A 180 2.08 18.12 10.86
N ARG A 181 2.94 17.10 10.98
CA ARG A 181 4.02 17.06 11.99
C ARG A 181 4.99 18.24 11.86
N SER A 182 5.43 18.56 10.65
CA SER A 182 6.30 19.73 10.40
C SER A 182 5.64 21.03 10.86
N SER A 183 4.34 21.17 10.56
CA SER A 183 3.57 22.33 10.98
C SER A 183 3.36 22.40 12.50
N LEU A 184 3.12 21.25 13.15
CA LEU A 184 3.04 21.14 14.61
C LEU A 184 4.37 21.47 15.29
N GLY A 185 5.51 21.07 14.72
CA GLY A 185 6.83 21.44 15.23
C GLY A 185 7.06 22.96 15.23
N SER A 186 6.62 23.63 14.16
CA SER A 186 6.62 25.09 14.08
C SER A 186 5.68 25.72 15.11
N LEU A 187 4.47 25.19 15.23
CA LEU A 187 3.46 25.65 16.19
C LEU A 187 3.94 25.48 17.64
N ARG A 188 4.54 24.34 17.98
CA ARG A 188 5.15 24.04 19.29
C ARG A 188 6.23 25.04 19.64
N SER A 189 7.14 25.31 18.72
CA SER A 189 8.24 26.26 18.93
C SER A 189 7.68 27.66 19.26
N LEU A 190 6.65 28.08 18.53
CA LEU A 190 6.00 29.37 18.76
C LEU A 190 5.20 29.39 20.08
N ALA A 191 4.53 28.29 20.41
CA ALA A 191 3.78 28.15 21.66
C ALA A 191 4.70 28.24 22.89
N GLN A 192 5.91 27.66 22.81
CA GLN A 192 6.92 27.77 23.89
C GLN A 192 7.40 29.21 24.10
N ILE A 193 7.52 30.00 23.03
CA ILE A 193 7.88 31.42 23.13
C ILE A 193 6.71 32.19 23.75
N ALA A 194 5.50 32.01 23.21
CA ALA A 194 4.28 32.66 23.68
C ALA A 194 4.03 32.37 25.17
N ASP A 195 4.21 31.13 25.63
CA ASP A 195 4.02 30.71 27.03
C ASP A 195 4.87 31.52 28.03
N ARG A 196 6.05 31.98 27.61
CA ARG A 196 6.98 32.75 28.45
C ARG A 196 6.66 34.25 28.51
N ILE A 197 5.97 34.77 27.49
CA ILE A 197 5.72 36.22 27.33
C ILE A 197 4.25 36.60 27.37
N ALA A 198 3.33 35.62 27.29
CA ALA A 198 1.91 35.87 27.29
C ALA A 198 1.45 36.53 28.60
N VAL A 199 0.55 37.50 28.44
CA VAL A 199 -0.20 38.09 29.55
C VAL A 199 -1.20 37.07 30.12
N LEU A 200 -1.78 37.39 31.28
CA LEU A 200 -2.66 36.47 32.01
C LEU A 200 -3.85 36.04 31.16
N GLU A 201 -4.43 36.94 30.36
CA GLU A 201 -5.59 36.67 29.51
C GLU A 201 -5.30 35.64 28.41
N ASP A 202 -4.10 35.66 27.81
CA ASP A 202 -3.75 34.75 26.71
C ASP A 202 -3.15 33.42 27.20
N LYS A 203 -2.65 33.36 28.44
CA LYS A 203 -1.96 32.18 29.00
C LYS A 203 -2.80 30.91 28.96
N GLU A 204 -4.09 31.02 29.27
CA GLU A 204 -4.99 29.86 29.25
C GLU A 204 -5.09 29.28 27.83
N LYS A 205 -5.24 30.15 26.83
CA LYS A 205 -5.34 29.74 25.43
C LYS A 205 -4.03 29.16 24.91
N VAL A 206 -2.88 29.72 25.29
CA VAL A 206 -1.56 29.13 24.97
C VAL A 206 -1.41 27.73 25.56
N THR A 207 -1.88 27.52 26.78
CA THR A 207 -1.84 26.20 27.44
C THR A 207 -2.69 25.17 26.70
N ARG A 208 -3.93 25.53 26.37
CA ARG A 208 -4.83 24.67 25.56
C ARG A 208 -4.22 24.32 24.19
N ILE A 209 -3.49 25.25 23.56
CA ILE A 209 -2.79 24.97 22.30
C ILE A 209 -1.67 23.93 22.50
N LYS A 210 -0.89 24.03 23.59
CA LYS A 210 0.18 23.05 23.90
C LYS A 210 -0.39 21.65 24.16
N GLU A 211 -1.51 21.56 24.86
CA GLU A 211 -2.24 20.30 25.07
C GLU A 211 -2.73 19.72 23.75
N TRP A 212 -3.37 20.55 22.92
CA TRP A 212 -3.85 20.14 21.60
C TRP A 212 -2.72 19.66 20.67
N ILE A 213 -1.54 20.30 20.69
CA ILE A 213 -0.37 19.83 19.94
C ILE A 213 0.01 18.41 20.40
N SER A 214 0.11 18.21 21.71
CA SER A 214 0.54 16.92 22.28
C SER A 214 -0.45 15.80 21.97
N GLU A 215 -1.75 16.10 22.06
CA GLU A 215 -2.82 15.16 21.70
C GLU A 215 -2.81 14.85 20.20
N THR A 216 -2.61 15.86 19.36
CA THR A 216 -2.54 15.67 17.91
C THR A 216 -1.35 14.81 17.52
N GLU A 217 -0.18 15.00 18.13
CA GLU A 217 0.98 14.15 17.85
C GLU A 217 0.71 12.68 18.19
N ARG A 218 0.06 12.39 19.34
CA ARG A 218 -0.35 11.02 19.70
C ARG A 218 -1.31 10.41 18.69
N LYS A 219 -2.28 11.20 18.21
CA LYS A 219 -3.22 10.75 17.17
C LYS A 219 -2.50 10.43 15.86
N LEU A 220 -1.52 11.24 15.45
CA LEU A 220 -0.72 10.97 14.25
C LEU A 220 0.12 9.69 14.40
N ASP A 221 0.67 9.44 15.59
CA ASP A 221 1.40 8.19 15.88
C ASP A 221 0.48 6.97 15.80
N LEU A 222 -0.75 7.08 16.32
CA LEU A 222 -1.75 6.02 16.24
C LEU A 222 -2.12 5.70 14.77
N ILE A 223 -2.34 6.73 13.95
CA ILE A 223 -2.64 6.58 12.53
C ILE A 223 -1.49 5.87 11.82
N GLU A 224 -0.24 6.28 12.07
CA GLU A 224 0.94 5.69 11.42
C GLU A 224 1.12 4.20 11.79
N GLN A 225 0.77 3.80 13.01
CA GLN A 225 0.86 2.41 13.48
C GLN A 225 -0.30 1.53 13.00
N ARG A 226 -1.51 2.07 12.90
CA ARG A 226 -2.74 1.29 12.64
C ARG A 226 -3.26 1.40 11.20
N ALA A 227 -2.73 2.32 10.39
CA ALA A 227 -3.18 2.48 9.01
C ALA A 227 -3.07 1.16 8.21
N PRO A 228 -4.05 0.86 7.33
CA PRO A 228 -5.20 1.70 6.98
C PRO A 228 -6.42 1.58 7.93
N TYR A 229 -6.34 0.75 8.98
CA TYR A 229 -7.47 0.40 9.85
C TYR A 229 -7.63 1.39 11.02
N THR A 230 -7.97 2.64 10.72
CA THR A 230 -8.16 3.71 11.71
C THR A 230 -9.33 4.61 11.35
N ASP A 231 -10.09 5.04 12.37
CA ASP A 231 -11.23 5.97 12.21
C ASP A 231 -10.81 7.45 12.32
N GLU A 232 -9.55 7.70 12.66
CA GLU A 232 -9.03 9.06 12.83
C GLU A 232 -8.82 9.76 11.48
N SER A 233 -9.50 10.90 11.31
CA SER A 233 -9.42 11.72 10.09
C SER A 233 -8.25 12.70 10.13
N LEU A 234 -7.56 12.86 9.00
CA LEU A 234 -6.50 13.86 8.79
C LEU A 234 -7.03 15.22 8.30
N VAL A 235 -8.34 15.36 8.18
CA VAL A 235 -9.01 16.58 7.71
C VAL A 235 -9.02 17.64 8.80
N GLY A 236 -8.98 18.92 8.39
CA GLY A 236 -9.15 20.04 9.32
C GLY A 236 -7.89 20.41 10.13
N TYR A 237 -6.92 19.51 10.30
CA TYR A 237 -5.66 19.84 10.99
C TYR A 237 -4.99 21.09 10.41
N GLY A 238 -4.93 21.23 9.08
CA GLY A 238 -4.33 22.40 8.44
C GLY A 238 -5.05 23.72 8.72
N ALA A 239 -6.38 23.71 8.91
CA ALA A 239 -7.13 24.90 9.28
C ALA A 239 -6.88 25.28 10.74
N LYS A 240 -6.95 24.29 11.64
CA LYS A 240 -6.74 24.48 13.07
C LYS A 240 -5.29 24.89 13.42
N ILE A 241 -4.31 24.32 12.74
CA ILE A 241 -2.90 24.75 12.85
C ILE A 241 -2.75 26.21 12.44
N ARG A 242 -3.37 26.64 11.32
CA ARG A 242 -3.30 28.04 10.88
C ARG A 242 -3.93 28.99 11.90
N GLU A 243 -5.12 28.66 12.39
CA GLU A 243 -5.79 29.42 13.45
C GLU A 243 -4.89 29.61 14.68
N TYR A 244 -4.29 28.52 15.17
CA TYR A 244 -3.41 28.58 16.34
C TYR A 244 -2.09 29.29 16.04
N MET A 245 -1.53 29.13 14.83
CA MET A 245 -0.35 29.88 14.42
C MET A 245 -0.61 31.39 14.42
N ASP A 246 -1.75 31.83 13.88
CA ASP A 246 -2.07 33.26 13.79
C ASP A 246 -2.31 33.86 15.17
N PHE A 247 -3.01 33.14 16.05
CA PHE A 247 -3.15 33.53 17.45
C PHE A 247 -1.78 33.68 18.15
N LEU A 248 -0.91 32.68 18.05
CA LEU A 248 0.39 32.74 18.72
C LEU A 248 1.31 33.80 18.12
N LYS A 249 1.25 34.03 16.81
CA LYS A 249 2.00 35.13 16.16
C LYS A 249 1.55 36.48 16.69
N ARG A 250 0.25 36.69 16.89
CA ARG A 250 -0.30 37.92 17.47
C ARG A 250 0.27 38.15 18.87
N VAL A 251 0.16 37.17 19.76
CA VAL A 251 0.71 37.23 21.13
C VAL A 251 2.20 37.58 21.12
N VAL A 252 2.97 36.93 20.24
CA VAL A 252 4.41 37.18 20.11
C VAL A 252 4.70 38.59 19.58
N SER A 253 3.95 39.06 18.60
CA SER A 253 4.15 40.39 17.98
C SER A 253 3.75 41.56 18.88
N GLU A 254 2.77 41.35 19.77
CA GLU A 254 2.38 42.35 20.77
C GLU A 254 3.46 42.52 21.84
N MET A 255 4.21 41.46 22.14
CA MET A 255 5.20 41.44 23.22
C MET A 255 6.65 41.56 22.75
N LEU A 256 6.96 41.28 21.48
CA LEU A 256 8.31 41.37 20.90
C LEU A 256 8.35 42.28 19.67
N SER A 257 9.37 43.14 19.60
CA SER A 257 9.63 43.90 18.38
C SER A 257 10.15 43.00 17.25
N LYS A 258 10.14 43.52 16.01
CA LYS A 258 10.70 42.80 14.85
C LYS A 258 12.19 42.47 15.05
N GLU A 259 12.95 43.38 15.64
CA GLU A 259 14.38 43.22 15.95
C GLU A 259 14.60 42.19 17.07
N GLU A 260 13.79 42.24 18.14
CA GLU A 260 13.83 41.24 19.21
C GLU A 260 13.52 39.84 18.68
N THR A 261 12.53 39.72 17.80
CA THR A 261 12.18 38.45 17.14
C THR A 261 13.31 37.95 16.24
N ARG A 262 13.99 38.85 15.51
CA ARG A 262 15.12 38.51 14.65
C ARG A 262 16.29 38.00 15.46
N VAL A 263 16.69 38.72 16.52
CA VAL A 263 17.78 38.31 17.41
C VAL A 263 17.47 36.98 18.08
N LEU A 264 16.24 36.78 18.57
CA LEU A 264 15.83 35.52 19.19
C LEU A 264 15.95 34.32 18.23
N LYS A 265 15.60 34.51 16.94
CA LYS A 265 15.78 33.47 15.91
C LYS A 265 17.25 33.13 15.69
N GLU A 266 18.13 34.12 15.61
CA GLU A 266 19.57 33.87 15.43
C GLU A 266 20.18 33.17 16.65
N ILE A 267 19.82 33.59 17.86
CA ILE A 267 20.22 32.89 19.11
C ILE A 267 19.75 31.43 19.08
N GLY A 268 18.51 31.17 18.65
CA GLY A 268 17.99 29.81 18.52
C GLY A 268 18.76 28.95 17.50
N LYS A 269 19.23 29.53 16.38
CA LYS A 269 20.09 28.83 15.41
C LYS A 269 21.46 28.51 16.02
N ILE A 270 22.08 29.49 16.66
CA ILE A 270 23.38 29.32 17.33
C ILE A 270 23.27 28.23 18.41
N GLY A 271 22.23 28.27 19.24
CA GLY A 271 22.00 27.27 20.28
C GLY A 271 21.88 25.84 19.74
N ARG A 272 21.20 25.64 18.59
CA ARG A 272 21.14 24.33 17.93
C ARG A 272 22.49 23.88 17.40
N ALA A 273 23.29 24.77 16.83
CA ALA A 273 24.64 24.44 16.36
C ALA A 273 25.60 24.05 17.50
N LEU A 274 25.36 24.59 18.70
CA LEU A 274 26.16 24.30 19.89
C LEU A 274 25.72 23.02 20.63
N ASP A 275 24.56 22.47 20.31
CA ASP A 275 23.96 21.28 20.95
C ASP A 275 23.93 21.38 22.49
N GLY A 276 23.45 22.53 22.99
CA GLY A 276 23.31 22.78 24.43
C GLY A 276 24.59 23.19 25.16
N ARG A 277 25.74 23.27 24.48
CA ARG A 277 26.99 23.80 25.06
C ARG A 277 26.89 25.30 25.35
N SER A 278 27.52 25.73 26.45
CA SER A 278 27.61 27.14 26.80
C SER A 278 28.59 27.88 25.89
N ILE A 279 28.27 29.12 25.55
CA ILE A 279 29.12 30.04 24.78
C ILE A 279 29.43 31.29 25.62
N ARG A 280 30.60 31.91 25.40
CA ARG A 280 30.93 33.17 26.10
C ARG A 280 30.02 34.28 25.58
N PHE A 281 29.59 35.18 26.48
CA PHE A 281 28.61 36.21 26.14
C PHE A 281 29.07 37.12 24.99
N HIS A 282 30.33 37.54 24.98
CA HIS A 282 30.86 38.39 23.90
C HIS A 282 30.83 37.69 22.53
N GLU A 283 31.19 36.39 22.48
CA GLU A 283 31.12 35.59 21.25
C GLU A 283 29.68 35.47 20.74
N LEU A 284 28.72 35.27 21.65
CA LEU A 284 27.31 35.23 21.29
C LEU A 284 26.85 36.55 20.67
N VAL A 285 27.18 37.69 21.30
CA VAL A 285 26.80 39.02 20.81
C VAL A 285 27.42 39.30 19.44
N GLU A 286 28.68 38.96 19.22
CA GLU A 286 29.34 39.10 17.91
C GLU A 286 28.65 38.25 16.82
N LEU A 287 28.34 36.99 17.12
CA LEU A 287 27.64 36.11 16.18
C LEU A 287 26.24 36.64 15.85
N VAL A 288 25.49 37.07 16.87
CA VAL A 288 24.17 37.68 16.70
C VAL A 288 24.26 38.95 15.86
N SER A 289 25.23 39.84 16.12
CA SER A 289 25.43 41.06 15.34
C SER A 289 25.69 40.75 13.86
N ARG A 290 26.60 39.80 13.57
CA ARG A 290 26.90 39.36 12.19
C ARG A 290 25.67 38.79 11.47
N TYR A 291 24.88 37.95 12.13
CA TYR A 291 23.73 37.29 11.48
C TYR A 291 22.46 38.15 11.44
N SER A 292 22.28 39.06 12.39
CA SER A 292 21.13 39.97 12.44
C SER A 292 21.36 41.30 11.70
N GLY A 293 22.60 41.63 11.35
CA GLY A 293 22.97 42.90 10.71
C GLY A 293 22.81 44.14 11.62
N LEU A 294 22.60 43.92 12.93
CA LEU A 294 22.55 44.97 13.95
C LEU A 294 23.95 45.25 14.48
N SER A 295 24.17 46.44 15.03
CA SER A 295 25.43 46.74 15.71
C SER A 295 25.64 45.83 16.93
N ILE A 296 26.89 45.70 17.39
CA ILE A 296 27.23 44.93 18.60
C ILE A 296 26.45 45.46 19.80
N ASP A 297 26.36 46.79 19.97
CA ASP A 297 25.64 47.43 21.06
C ASP A 297 24.13 47.17 21.03
N GLU A 298 23.50 47.26 19.86
CA GLU A 298 22.07 46.94 19.69
C GLU A 298 21.80 45.46 19.96
N SER A 299 22.67 44.59 19.44
CA SER A 299 22.59 43.13 19.68
C SER A 299 22.68 42.82 21.17
N MET A 300 23.64 43.42 21.88
CA MET A 300 23.79 43.25 23.33
C MET A 300 22.55 43.73 24.09
N LYS A 301 22.03 44.92 23.77
CA LYS A 301 20.81 45.48 24.38
C LYS A 301 19.60 44.56 24.17
N ILE A 302 19.43 44.01 22.97
CA ILE A 302 18.32 43.12 22.66
C ILE A 302 18.49 41.77 23.37
N VAL A 303 19.69 41.18 23.39
CA VAL A 303 19.96 39.95 24.15
C VAL A 303 19.59 40.13 25.62
N TYR A 304 19.94 41.27 26.21
CA TYR A 304 19.55 41.62 27.59
C TYR A 304 18.02 41.72 27.75
N LYS A 305 17.32 42.43 26.85
CA LYS A 305 15.84 42.52 26.87
C LYS A 305 15.17 41.14 26.77
N LEU A 306 15.67 40.28 25.87
CA LEU A 306 15.18 38.90 25.73
C LEU A 306 15.47 38.06 26.97
N SER A 307 16.61 38.30 27.64
CA SER A 307 16.93 37.66 28.92
C SER A 307 15.96 38.09 30.03
N LYS A 308 15.62 39.38 30.10
CA LYS A 308 14.63 39.90 31.06
C LYS A 308 13.23 39.30 30.83
N LYS A 309 12.89 38.98 29.57
CA LYS A 309 11.66 38.27 29.19
C LYS A 309 11.74 36.74 29.36
N ASN A 310 12.80 36.22 30.02
CA ASN A 310 13.06 34.78 30.21
C ASN A 310 13.13 33.95 28.90
N LEU A 311 13.37 34.60 27.77
CA LEU A 311 13.51 33.93 26.47
C LEU A 311 14.93 33.41 26.25
N VAL A 312 15.93 34.09 26.82
CA VAL A 312 17.34 33.72 26.80
C VAL A 312 17.84 33.63 28.23
N LYS A 313 18.63 32.59 28.58
CA LYS A 313 19.27 32.52 29.89
C LYS A 313 20.71 32.98 29.77
N VAL A 314 21.04 34.08 30.46
CA VAL A 314 22.41 34.56 30.61
C VAL A 314 22.86 34.23 32.02
N ASN A 315 23.82 33.31 32.15
CA ASN A 315 24.35 32.88 33.44
C ASN A 315 25.75 33.48 33.65
N VAL A 316 25.99 34.01 34.84
CA VAL A 316 27.33 34.44 35.25
C VAL A 316 28.03 33.24 35.89
N LYS A 317 29.19 32.87 35.36
CA LYS A 317 30.05 31.86 35.98
C LYS A 317 31.14 32.59 36.76
N LEU A 318 31.09 32.50 38.08
CA LEU A 318 32.18 32.97 38.94
C LEU A 318 33.28 31.90 38.96
N PRO A 319 34.56 32.30 38.94
CA PRO A 319 35.69 31.39 38.97
C PRO A 319 35.77 30.54 40.25
#